data_AF-A0A3G5TB18-F1
#
_entry.id   AF-A0A3G5TB18-F1
#
_cell.length_a   1.000
_cell.length_b   1.000
_cell.length_c   1.000
_cell.angle_alpha   90.00
_cell.angle_beta   90.00
_cell.angle_gamma   90.00
#
_symmetry.space_group_name_H-M   'P 1'
#
loop_
_entity.id
_entity.type
_entity.pdbx_description
1 polymer ?
#
loop_
_entity_poly.entity_id
_entity_poly.type
_entity_poly.pdbx_seq_one_letter_code
_entity_poly.pdbx_strand_id
1 'polypeptide(L)'
;MSSTVFPDFDGVGGSRDLAAIVGGLFTVGLVVAVLMLVISAVTWAVCSAAGNYQAAARARTGAWVSIGAAALTGAGVAWTNFLIDLGSTL
;
A
#
# COMPACT_ATOMS: atom_id res chain seq x y z
N MET A 1 -25.55 42.45 -17.70
CA MET A 1 -24.59 41.34 -17.82
C MET A 1 -24.04 41.04 -16.45
N SER A 2 -24.65 40.10 -15.72
CA SER A 2 -24.04 39.55 -14.50
C SER A 2 -23.59 38.14 -14.86
N SER A 3 -22.31 38.01 -15.23
CA SER A 3 -21.68 36.72 -15.47
C SER A 3 -21.43 36.07 -14.12
N THR A 4 -22.42 35.30 -13.67
CA THR A 4 -22.35 34.51 -12.44
C THR A 4 -21.29 33.44 -12.62
N VAL A 5 -20.07 33.72 -12.14
CA VAL A 5 -19.01 32.72 -12.02
C VAL A 5 -19.40 31.81 -10.87
N PHE A 6 -19.95 30.65 -11.21
CA PHE A 6 -20.21 29.59 -10.25
C PHE A 6 -18.95 28.68 -10.20
N PRO A 7 -18.53 28.22 -9.01
CA PRO A 7 -17.45 27.26 -8.90
C PRO A 7 -17.78 25.98 -9.68
N ASP A 8 -16.86 25.59 -10.58
CA ASP A 8 -16.93 24.35 -11.33
C ASP A 8 -16.56 23.19 -10.40
N PHE A 9 -17.57 22.45 -9.94
CA PHE A 9 -17.41 21.28 -9.07
C PHE A 9 -17.24 19.97 -9.85
N ASP A 10 -17.14 20.04 -11.17
CA ASP A 10 -16.97 18.87 -12.05
C ASP A 10 -15.72 18.06 -11.66
N GLY A 11 -14.63 18.76 -11.31
CA GLY A 11 -13.41 18.14 -10.77
C GLY A 11 -13.58 17.44 -9.41
N VAL A 12 -14.60 17.82 -8.63
CA VAL A 12 -14.96 17.16 -7.36
C VAL A 12 -15.88 15.96 -7.61
N GLY A 13 -16.66 15.97 -8.70
CA GLY A 13 -17.51 14.85 -9.13
C GLY A 13 -16.73 13.58 -9.47
N GLY A 14 -15.51 13.73 -10.03
CA GLY A 14 -14.61 12.61 -10.35
C GLY A 14 -13.90 11.97 -9.14
N SER A 15 -14.08 12.51 -7.93
CA SER A 15 -13.43 12.02 -6.71
C SER A 15 -13.71 10.54 -6.40
N ARG A 16 -14.90 10.05 -6.77
CA ARG A 16 -15.29 8.64 -6.57
C ARG A 16 -14.51 7.68 -7.46
N ASP A 17 -14.24 8.06 -8.71
CA ASP A 17 -13.40 7.26 -9.61
C ASP A 17 -11.93 7.28 -9.18
N LEU A 18 -11.41 8.45 -8.76
CA LEU A 18 -10.07 8.53 -8.19
C LEU A 18 -9.91 7.66 -6.94
N ALA A 19 -10.90 7.68 -6.03
CA ALA A 19 -10.89 6.85 -4.83
C ALA A 19 -10.91 5.35 -5.17
N ALA A 20 -11.69 4.94 -6.17
CA ALA A 20 -11.72 3.57 -6.65
C ALA A 20 -10.37 3.12 -7.23
N ILE A 21 -9.73 3.97 -8.04
CA ILE A 21 -8.41 3.71 -8.63
C ILE A 21 -7.34 3.60 -7.54
N VAL A 22 -7.33 4.53 -6.58
CA VAL A 22 -6.37 4.52 -5.46
C VAL A 22 -6.57 3.27 -4.59
N GLY A 23 -7.82 2.91 -4.25
CA GLY A 23 -8.12 1.68 -3.52
C GLY A 23 -7.67 0.41 -4.26
N GLY A 24 -7.83 0.39 -5.58
CA GLY A 24 -7.31 -0.67 -6.44
C GLY A 24 -5.78 -0.76 -6.41
N LEU A 25 -5.09 0.38 -6.52
CA LEU A 25 -3.62 0.45 -6.47
C LEU A 25 -3.07 -0.05 -5.12
N PHE A 26 -3.70 0.32 -4.00
CA PHE A 26 -3.33 -0.18 -2.67
C PHE A 26 -3.51 -1.70 -2.56
N THR A 27 -4.59 -2.25 -3.12
CA THR A 27 -4.83 -3.70 -3.13
C THR A 27 -3.75 -4.44 -3.94
N VAL A 28 -3.42 -3.93 -5.12
CA VAL A 28 -2.33 -4.48 -5.95
C VAL A 28 -1.00 -4.40 -5.22
N GLY A 29 -0.69 -3.26 -4.58
CA GLY A 29 0.51 -3.08 -3.77
C GLY A 29 0.61 -4.09 -2.63
N LEU A 30 -0.50 -4.33 -1.92
CA LEU A 30 -0.57 -5.31 -0.83
C LEU A 30 -0.30 -6.73 -1.34
N VAL A 31 -0.93 -7.12 -2.46
CA VAL A 31 -0.74 -8.45 -3.07
C VAL A 31 0.73 -8.65 -3.48
N VAL A 32 1.35 -7.66 -4.12
CA VAL A 32 2.76 -7.72 -4.51
C VAL A 32 3.67 -7.80 -3.28
N ALA A 33 3.38 -7.04 -2.22
CA ALA A 33 4.14 -7.10 -0.97
C ALA A 33 4.08 -8.49 -0.32
N VAL A 34 2.89 -9.12 -0.30
CA VAL A 34 2.71 -10.49 0.22
C VAL A 34 3.45 -11.50 -0.65
N LEU A 35 3.36 -11.41 -1.98
CA LEU A 35 4.10 -12.31 -2.89
C LEU A 35 5.62 -12.23 -2.65
N MET A 36 6.17 -11.03 -2.48
CA MET A 36 7.59 -10.84 -2.17
C MET A 36 7.98 -11.36 -0.79
N LEU A 37 7.10 -11.25 0.20
CA LEU A 37 7.31 -11.83 1.54
C LEU A 37 7.42 -13.36 1.47
N VAL A 38 6.52 -14.01 0.71
CA VAL A 38 6.56 -15.47 0.50
C VAL A 38 7.87 -15.90 -0.15
N ILE A 39 8.33 -15.20 -1.19
CA ILE A 39 9.61 -15.50 -1.87
C ILE A 39 10.79 -15.37 -0.90
N SER A 40 10.83 -14.32 -0.08
CA SER A 40 11.86 -14.17 0.97
C SER A 40 11.83 -15.31 1.99
N ALA A 41 10.64 -15.72 2.46
CA ALA A 41 10.49 -16.80 3.44
C ALA A 41 10.96 -18.15 2.89
N VAL A 42 10.60 -18.48 1.65
CA VAL A 42 11.05 -19.72 0.97
C VAL A 42 12.57 -19.70 0.79
N THR A 43 13.13 -18.57 0.34
CA THR A 43 14.59 -18.44 0.16
C THR A 43 15.34 -18.60 1.49
N TRP A 44 14.79 -18.06 2.58
CA TRP A 44 15.35 -18.21 3.93
C TRP A 44 15.30 -19.67 4.42
N ALA A 45 14.19 -20.36 4.21
CA ALA A 45 14.03 -21.78 4.56
C ALA A 45 15.01 -22.69 3.79
N VAL A 46 15.17 -22.45 2.47
CA VAL A 46 16.11 -23.21 1.64
C VAL A 46 17.57 -22.94 2.04
N CYS A 47 17.94 -21.68 2.30
CA CYS A 47 19.31 -21.33 2.66
C CYS A 47 19.71 -21.79 4.07
N SER A 48 18.76 -21.76 5.02
CA SER A 48 18.99 -22.26 6.39
C SER A 48 19.18 -23.77 6.43
N ALA A 49 18.46 -24.53 5.60
CA ALA A 49 18.66 -25.97 5.45
C ALA A 49 19.99 -26.34 4.76
N ALA A 50 20.52 -25.47 3.88
CA ALA A 50 21.73 -25.73 3.09
C ALA A 50 23.06 -25.34 3.79
N GLY A 51 23.03 -24.79 5.01
CA GLY A 51 24.25 -24.40 5.75
C GLY A 51 24.94 -23.11 5.24
N ASN A 52 24.32 -22.35 4.33
CA ASN A 52 24.88 -21.11 3.80
C ASN A 52 24.39 -19.86 4.57
N TYR A 53 25.16 -19.48 5.60
CA TYR A 53 24.86 -18.37 6.50
C TYR A 53 24.79 -16.99 5.81
N GLN A 54 25.55 -16.76 4.73
CA GLN A 54 25.55 -15.47 4.02
C GLN A 54 24.26 -15.26 3.22
N ALA A 55 23.76 -16.32 2.59
CA ALA A 55 22.49 -16.27 1.86
C ALA A 55 21.28 -16.17 2.83
N ALA A 56 21.33 -16.88 3.96
CA ALA A 56 20.32 -16.79 5.01
C ALA A 56 20.24 -15.39 5.65
N ALA A 57 21.38 -14.71 5.86
CA ALA A 57 21.40 -13.36 6.40
C ALA A 57 20.75 -12.32 5.45
N ARG A 58 21.05 -12.42 4.14
CA ARG A 58 20.46 -11.55 3.11
C ARG A 58 18.97 -11.79 2.90
N ALA A 59 18.53 -13.05 2.96
CA ALA A 59 17.10 -13.38 2.91
C ALA A 59 16.34 -12.83 4.14
N ARG A 60 16.96 -12.81 5.33
CA ARG A 60 16.36 -12.20 6.52
C ARG A 60 16.13 -10.70 6.37
N THR A 61 17.09 -9.96 5.81
CA THR A 61 16.92 -8.53 5.54
C THR A 61 15.83 -8.25 4.50
N GLY A 62 15.70 -9.10 3.48
CA GLY A 62 14.62 -9.02 2.49
C GLY A 62 13.24 -9.22 3.13
N ALA A 63 13.12 -10.16 4.07
CA ALA A 63 11.88 -10.38 4.81
C ALA A 63 11.47 -9.14 5.63
N TRP A 64 12.40 -8.50 6.36
CA TRP A 64 12.11 -7.28 7.11
C TRP A 64 11.65 -6.12 6.22
N VAL A 65 12.26 -5.95 5.04
CA VAL A 65 11.83 -4.94 4.05
C VAL A 65 10.42 -5.24 3.54
N SER A 66 10.10 -6.51 3.25
CA SER A 66 8.75 -6.88 2.80
C SER A 66 7.68 -6.64 3.87
N ILE A 67 8.00 -6.90 5.14
CA ILE A 67 7.12 -6.60 6.28
C ILE A 67 6.91 -5.09 6.40
N GLY A 68 7.97 -4.29 6.30
CA GLY A 68 7.88 -2.83 6.33
C GLY A 68 7.04 -2.27 5.17
N ALA A 69 7.22 -2.80 3.96
CA ALA A 69 6.41 -2.43 2.80
C ALA A 69 4.94 -2.79 2.99
N ALA A 70 4.62 -4.01 3.44
CA ALA A 70 3.25 -4.43 3.71
C ALA A 70 2.57 -3.58 4.79
N ALA A 71 3.29 -3.26 5.86
CA ALA A 71 2.81 -2.39 6.93
C ALA A 71 2.52 -0.96 6.41
N LEU A 72 3.40 -0.40 5.57
CA LEU A 72 3.20 0.92 4.98
C LEU A 72 2.00 0.96 4.02
N THR A 73 1.87 -0.05 3.15
CA THR A 73 0.73 -0.15 2.22
C THR A 73 -0.59 -0.33 2.98
N GLY A 74 -0.62 -1.16 4.03
CA GLY A 74 -1.80 -1.31 4.90
C GLY A 74 -2.14 -0.05 5.71
N ALA A 75 -1.13 0.60 6.29
CA ALA A 75 -1.31 1.83 7.07
C ALA A 75 -1.86 2.98 6.22
N GLY A 76 -1.51 3.05 4.92
CA GLY A 76 -2.06 4.04 3.99
C GLY A 76 -3.58 3.96 3.86
N VAL A 77 -4.16 2.75 3.84
CA VAL A 77 -5.62 2.55 3.79
C VAL A 77 -6.28 2.98 5.10
N ALA A 78 -5.70 2.62 6.24
CA ALA A 78 -6.21 3.00 7.55
C ALA A 78 -6.19 4.53 7.75
N TRP A 79 -5.10 5.18 7.33
CA TRP A 79 -4.97 6.64 7.41
C TRP A 79 -5.96 7.38 6.51
N THR A 80 -6.18 6.89 5.29
CA THR A 80 -7.16 7.47 4.37
C THR A 80 -8.58 7.38 4.94
N ASN A 81 -8.94 6.23 5.53
CA ASN A 81 -10.22 6.08 6.24
C ASN A 81 -10.35 7.06 7.41
N PHE A 82 -9.29 7.23 8.21
CA PHE A 82 -9.28 8.20 9.31
C PHE A 82 -9.51 9.65 8.83
N LEU A 83 -8.84 10.07 7.75
CA LEU A 83 -9.00 11.42 7.20
C LEU A 83 -10.42 11.66 6.67
N ILE A 84 -11.03 10.65 6.04
CA ILE A 84 -12.42 10.72 5.58
C ILE A 84 -13.38 10.83 6.76
N ASP A 85 -13.18 10.03 7.81
CA ASP A 85 -13.99 10.04 9.03
C ASP A 85 -13.92 11.38 9.76
N LEU A 86 -12.71 11.94 9.93
CA LEU A 86 -12.52 13.27 10.50
C LEU A 86 -13.21 14.37 9.68
N GLY A 87 -13.09 14.34 8.35
CA GLY A 87 -13.75 15.30 7.47
C GLY A 87 -15.26 15.19 7.43
N SER A 88 -15.82 14.02 7.77
CA SER A 88 -17.27 13.83 7.92
C SER A 88 -17.81 14.31 9.27
N THR A 89 -16.94 14.40 10.28
CA THR A 89 -17.28 14.83 11.64
C THR A 89 -17.16 16.35 11.82
N LEU A 90 -16.41 17.03 10.95
CA LEU A 90 -16.17 18.48 10.98
C LEU A 90 -17.08 19.23 10.00
#